data_AF-A0A7S3PX66-F1
#
_entry.id   AF-A0A7S3PX66-F1
#
_cell.length_a   1.000
_cell.length_b   1.000
_cell.length_c   1.000
_cell.angle_alpha   90.00
_cell.angle_beta   90.00
_cell.angle_gamma   90.00
#
_symmetry.space_group_name_H-M   'P 1'
#
loop_
_entity.id
_entity.type
_entity.pdbx_description
1 polymer ?
#
loop_
_entity_poly.entity_id
_entity_poly.type
_entity_poly.pdbx_seq_one_letter_code
_entity_poly.pdbx_strand_id
1 'polypeptide(L)'
;PVSQELYKESHPVSYKIAEHCNKGANLDRYLLGRQFGVIFVVFCVNLSGGPIGTATLWNMPEWVIQVFFKTGFSMILFTCMVGQLNTQVNASICMLDFINNYFSLFTYWGCIFVEFTGFVHFSYAISMIVHNLAGQQMEQKEPAKEGFDLLFFWTRVLFSFGILSFSLIITIAALFEG
;
A
#
# COMPACT_ATOMS: atom_id res chain seq x y z
N PRO A 1 -22.71 -4.65 -14.09
CA PRO A 1 -21.40 -5.24 -14.45
C PRO A 1 -21.27 -5.38 -15.97
N VAL A 2 -20.37 -4.61 -16.58
CA VAL A 2 -20.02 -4.72 -18.00
C VAL A 2 -19.39 -6.10 -18.23
N SER A 3 -19.79 -6.81 -19.29
CA SER A 3 -19.31 -8.17 -19.58
C SER A 3 -17.79 -8.19 -19.68
N GLN A 4 -17.12 -9.01 -18.85
CA GLN A 4 -15.66 -9.09 -18.81
C GLN A 4 -15.06 -9.38 -20.19
N GLU A 5 -15.78 -10.10 -21.06
CA GLU A 5 -15.32 -10.51 -22.38
C GLU A 5 -15.28 -9.41 -23.44
N LEU A 6 -15.83 -8.21 -23.18
CA LEU A 6 -15.93 -7.15 -24.19
C LEU A 6 -14.56 -6.57 -24.62
N TYR A 7 -13.52 -6.71 -23.79
CA TYR A 7 -12.18 -6.15 -24.01
C TYR A 7 -11.08 -7.21 -24.24
N LYS A 8 -11.50 -8.46 -24.46
CA LYS A 8 -10.61 -9.63 -24.57
C LYS A 8 -9.65 -9.52 -25.77
N GLU A 9 -10.10 -8.89 -26.86
CA GLU A 9 -9.33 -8.76 -28.10
C GLU A 9 -8.49 -7.47 -28.17
N SER A 10 -8.90 -6.39 -27.50
CA SER A 10 -8.18 -5.11 -27.56
C SER A 10 -7.06 -4.99 -26.51
N HIS A 11 -7.27 -5.50 -25.29
CA HIS A 11 -6.32 -5.35 -24.18
C HIS A 11 -6.15 -6.67 -23.40
N PRO A 12 -5.38 -7.64 -23.95
CA PRO A 12 -5.29 -9.00 -23.40
C PRO A 12 -4.63 -9.07 -22.01
N VAL A 13 -3.75 -8.12 -21.67
CA VAL A 13 -3.10 -8.07 -20.35
C VAL A 13 -4.06 -7.51 -19.30
N SER A 14 -4.77 -6.43 -19.63
CA SER A 14 -5.79 -5.85 -18.75
C SER A 14 -6.93 -6.82 -18.47
N TYR A 15 -7.35 -7.61 -19.48
CA TYR A 15 -8.35 -8.65 -19.29
C TYR A 15 -7.89 -9.73 -18.29
N LYS A 16 -6.66 -10.23 -18.41
CA LYS A 16 -6.13 -11.24 -17.47
C LYS A 16 -6.03 -10.73 -16.04
N ILE A 17 -5.59 -9.48 -15.86
CA ILE A 17 -5.52 -8.84 -14.53
C ILE A 17 -6.93 -8.62 -13.99
N ALA A 18 -7.85 -8.10 -14.80
CA ALA A 18 -9.23 -7.85 -14.39
C ALA A 18 -9.98 -9.14 -14.05
N GLU A 19 -9.72 -10.24 -14.76
CA GLU A 19 -10.29 -11.56 -14.45
C GLU A 19 -9.75 -12.08 -13.11
N HIS A 20 -8.44 -11.98 -12.87
CA HIS A 20 -7.82 -12.44 -11.62
C HIS A 20 -8.22 -11.58 -10.40
N CYS A 21 -8.34 -10.27 -10.61
CA CYS A 21 -8.71 -9.30 -9.59
C CYS A 21 -10.19 -9.42 -9.18
N ASN A 22 -11.07 -9.70 -10.14
CA ASN A 22 -12.50 -9.92 -9.88
C ASN A 22 -12.83 -11.32 -9.32
N LYS A 23 -11.87 -12.26 -9.28
CA LYS A 23 -12.05 -13.58 -8.66
C LYS A 23 -11.91 -13.47 -7.13
N GLY A 24 -13.01 -13.70 -6.41
CA GLY A 24 -13.02 -13.77 -4.93
C GLY A 24 -12.67 -12.45 -4.25
N ALA A 25 -11.91 -12.50 -3.16
CA ALA A 25 -11.44 -11.31 -2.42
C ALA A 25 -10.09 -10.76 -2.94
N ASN A 26 -9.60 -11.22 -4.09
CA ASN A 26 -8.28 -10.83 -4.62
C ASN A 26 -8.12 -9.32 -4.86
N LEU A 27 -9.22 -8.60 -5.11
CA LEU A 27 -9.20 -7.14 -5.21
C LEU A 27 -8.82 -6.49 -3.88
N ASP A 28 -9.44 -6.89 -2.78
CA ASP A 28 -9.14 -6.33 -1.45
C ASP A 28 -7.71 -6.66 -1.04
N ARG A 29 -7.27 -7.86 -1.39
CA ARG A 29 -5.89 -8.31 -1.24
C ARG A 29 -4.89 -7.41 -1.97
N TYR A 30 -5.10 -7.24 -3.26
CA TYR A 30 -4.31 -6.34 -4.08
C TYR A 30 -4.29 -4.90 -3.53
N LEU A 31 -5.45 -4.37 -3.12
CA LEU A 31 -5.57 -3.02 -2.57
C LEU A 31 -4.71 -2.86 -1.31
N LEU A 32 -4.69 -3.87 -0.45
CA LEU A 32 -3.94 -3.85 0.79
C LEU A 32 -2.42 -3.94 0.55
N GLY A 33 -1.98 -4.88 -0.29
CA GLY A 33 -0.57 -4.98 -0.70
C GLY A 33 -0.06 -3.70 -1.37
N ARG A 34 -0.90 -3.05 -2.18
CA ARG A 34 -0.61 -1.75 -2.79
C ARG A 34 -0.38 -0.65 -1.75
N GLN A 35 -1.22 -0.56 -0.72
CA GLN A 35 -1.05 0.48 0.31
C GLN A 35 0.27 0.34 1.06
N PHE A 36 0.66 -0.89 1.39
CA PHE A 36 1.96 -1.15 1.99
C PHE A 36 3.12 -0.72 1.07
N GLY A 37 3.06 -1.08 -0.21
CA GLY A 37 4.08 -0.69 -1.20
C GLY A 37 4.23 0.82 -1.34
N VAL A 38 3.12 1.57 -1.31
CA VAL A 38 3.15 3.04 -1.37
C VAL A 38 3.84 3.63 -0.14
N ILE A 39 3.48 3.16 1.07
CA ILE A 39 4.10 3.63 2.32
C ILE A 39 5.59 3.30 2.33
N PHE A 40 5.97 2.10 1.89
CA PHE A 40 7.36 1.67 1.80
C PHE A 40 8.19 2.58 0.87
N VAL A 41 7.68 2.88 -0.32
CA VAL A 41 8.37 3.78 -1.27
C VAL A 41 8.51 5.18 -0.69
N VAL A 42 7.45 5.74 -0.09
CA VAL A 42 7.52 7.06 0.56
C VAL A 42 8.56 7.07 1.67
N PHE A 43 8.61 6.01 2.49
CA PHE A 43 9.60 5.87 3.54
C PHE A 43 11.03 5.81 2.99
N CYS A 44 11.30 4.99 1.97
CA CYS A 44 12.62 4.90 1.34
C CYS A 44 13.07 6.23 0.72
N VAL A 45 12.16 6.97 0.09
CA VAL A 45 12.47 8.28 -0.50
C VAL A 45 12.76 9.31 0.60
N ASN A 46 12.00 9.29 1.70
CA ASN A 46 12.25 10.16 2.86
C ASN A 46 13.60 9.87 3.52
N LEU A 47 13.97 8.58 3.66
CA LEU A 47 15.29 8.19 4.16
C LEU A 47 16.42 8.69 3.23
N SER A 48 16.20 8.60 1.91
CA SER A 48 17.20 8.98 0.90
C SER A 48 17.41 10.49 0.78
N GLY A 49 16.41 11.31 1.13
CA GLY A 49 16.51 12.76 1.13
C GLY A 49 16.83 13.39 2.49
N GLY A 50 17.18 12.57 3.49
CA GLY A 50 17.62 13.05 4.81
C GLY A 50 18.94 13.85 4.69
N PRO A 51 19.04 15.04 5.32
CA PRO A 51 20.22 15.87 5.19
C PRO A 51 21.43 15.24 5.91
N ILE A 52 22.57 15.14 5.22
CA ILE A 52 23.85 14.80 5.82
C ILE A 52 24.31 16.02 6.63
N GLY A 53 24.65 15.82 7.90
CA GLY A 53 24.64 16.81 8.99
C GLY A 53 25.45 18.11 8.86
N THR A 54 26.03 18.42 7.70
CA THR A 54 26.84 19.63 7.46
C THR A 54 26.62 20.28 6.09
N ALA A 55 25.64 19.83 5.28
CA ALA A 55 25.43 20.42 3.95
C ALA A 55 24.61 21.73 4.03
N THR A 56 25.28 22.87 3.91
CA THR A 56 24.65 24.17 3.65
C THR A 56 24.14 24.21 2.21
N LEU A 57 22.96 23.64 1.97
CA LEU A 57 22.34 23.66 0.66
C LEU A 57 21.97 25.11 0.29
N TRP A 58 22.66 25.65 -0.72
CA TRP A 58 22.36 26.95 -1.35
C TRP A 58 22.26 28.17 -0.42
N ASN A 59 22.97 28.18 0.71
CA ASN A 59 22.98 29.33 1.63
C ASN A 59 21.56 29.79 2.05
N MET A 60 20.61 28.86 2.07
CA MET A 60 19.22 29.14 2.44
C MET A 60 19.10 29.32 3.96
N PRO A 61 18.11 30.10 4.43
CA PRO A 61 17.89 30.29 5.86
C PRO A 61 17.76 28.94 6.58
N GLU A 62 18.41 28.82 7.74
CA GLU A 62 18.51 27.56 8.48
C GLU A 62 17.14 26.99 8.87
N TRP A 63 16.16 27.85 9.13
CA TRP A 63 14.78 27.45 9.40
C TRP A 63 14.10 26.75 8.20
N VAL A 64 14.41 27.17 6.96
CA VAL A 64 13.89 26.54 5.74
C VAL A 64 14.51 25.16 5.57
N ILE A 65 15.82 25.05 5.81
CA ILE A 65 16.54 23.77 5.73
C ILE A 65 16.00 22.78 6.77
N GLN A 66 15.74 23.24 8.00
CA GLN A 66 15.17 22.39 9.05
C GLN A 66 13.75 21.91 8.70
N VAL A 67 12.84 22.81 8.33
CA VAL A 67 11.44 22.43 8.10
C VAL A 67 11.28 21.58 6.83
N PHE A 68 11.95 21.93 5.73
CA PHE A 68 11.75 21.23 4.45
C PHE A 68 12.57 19.94 4.32
N PHE A 69 13.81 19.93 4.81
CA PHE A 69 14.73 18.80 4.61
C PHE A 69 14.86 17.92 5.85
N LYS A 70 15.00 18.47 7.08
CA LYS A 70 15.08 17.61 8.28
C LYS A 70 13.76 16.90 8.58
N THR A 71 12.62 17.56 8.37
CA THR A 71 11.30 16.93 8.57
C THR A 71 10.93 15.98 7.41
N GLY A 72 11.67 15.98 6.30
CA GLY A 72 11.37 15.17 5.10
C GLY A 72 10.19 15.69 4.27
N PHE A 73 9.63 16.85 4.62
CA PHE A 73 8.44 17.41 3.97
C PHE A 73 8.62 17.65 2.47
N SER A 74 9.80 18.12 2.04
CA SER A 74 10.12 18.33 0.63
C SER A 74 10.06 17.04 -0.19
N MET A 75 10.59 15.94 0.36
CA MET A 75 10.63 14.64 -0.31
C MET A 75 9.23 14.01 -0.42
N ILE A 76 8.40 14.17 0.61
CA ILE A 76 7.00 13.76 0.57
C ILE A 76 6.24 14.51 -0.53
N LEU A 77 6.34 15.84 -0.56
CA LEU A 77 5.68 16.65 -1.58
C LEU A 77 6.13 16.29 -2.99
N PHE A 78 7.44 16.10 -3.19
CA PHE A 78 7.99 15.67 -4.48
C PHE A 78 7.41 14.32 -4.90
N THR A 79 7.40 13.33 -4.01
CA THR A 79 6.89 11.99 -4.29
C THR A 79 5.39 12.00 -4.61
N CYS A 80 4.60 12.79 -3.86
CA CYS A 80 3.17 12.93 -4.09
C CYS A 80 2.86 13.61 -5.43
N MET A 81 3.49 14.76 -5.70
CA MET A 81 3.16 15.57 -6.89
C MET A 81 3.72 14.97 -8.17
N VAL A 82 5.00 14.58 -8.16
CA VAL A 82 5.68 14.09 -9.37
C VAL A 82 5.39 12.61 -9.59
N GLY A 83 5.48 11.79 -8.54
CA GLY A 83 5.36 10.33 -8.66
C GLY A 83 3.90 9.86 -8.73
N GLN A 84 3.09 10.24 -7.74
CA GLN A 84 1.76 9.66 -7.55
C GLN A 84 0.67 10.36 -8.35
N LEU A 85 0.58 11.70 -8.25
CA LEU A 85 -0.55 12.47 -8.78
C LEU A 85 -0.66 12.37 -10.31
N ASN A 86 0.46 12.55 -11.03
CA ASN A 86 0.49 12.45 -12.49
C ASN A 86 -0.01 11.09 -12.99
N THR A 87 0.48 10.02 -12.36
CA THR A 87 0.12 8.64 -12.70
C THR A 87 -1.37 8.38 -12.42
N GLN A 88 -1.91 8.92 -11.33
CA GLN A 88 -3.34 8.78 -11.00
C GLN A 88 -4.25 9.54 -11.97
N VAL A 89 -3.86 10.75 -12.39
CA VAL A 89 -4.61 11.52 -13.39
C VAL A 89 -4.59 10.81 -14.75
N ASN A 90 -3.46 10.24 -15.16
CA ASN A 90 -3.39 9.47 -16.39
C ASN A 90 -4.26 8.19 -16.32
N ALA A 91 -4.28 7.52 -15.17
CA ALA A 91 -5.10 6.34 -14.94
C ALA A 91 -6.61 6.63 -14.90
N SER A 92 -7.04 7.85 -14.52
CA SER A 92 -8.46 8.20 -14.46
C SER A 92 -9.07 8.51 -15.83
N ILE A 93 -8.25 8.95 -16.79
CA ILE A 93 -8.69 9.27 -18.16
C ILE A 93 -8.67 8.02 -19.04
N CYS A 94 -7.58 7.24 -19.00
CA CYS A 94 -7.38 6.05 -19.84
C CYS A 94 -7.08 4.81 -19.00
N MET A 95 -8.05 4.35 -18.19
CA MET A 95 -7.87 3.25 -17.24
C MET A 95 -7.41 1.93 -17.88
N LEU A 96 -8.01 1.53 -19.01
CA LEU A 96 -7.72 0.23 -19.64
C LEU A 96 -6.35 0.20 -20.33
N ASP A 97 -5.99 1.28 -21.02
CA ASP A 97 -4.70 1.43 -21.71
C ASP A 97 -3.56 1.54 -20.69
N PHE A 98 -3.79 2.23 -19.57
CA PHE A 98 -2.82 2.36 -18.49
C PHE A 98 -2.48 1.01 -17.84
N ILE A 99 -3.47 0.12 -17.72
CA ILE A 99 -3.28 -1.23 -17.15
C ILE A 99 -2.64 -2.19 -18.16
N ASN A 100 -2.77 -1.95 -19.47
CA ASN A 100 -2.29 -2.84 -20.52
C ASN A 100 -0.78 -2.71 -20.78
N ASN A 101 0.01 -2.68 -19.72
CA ASN A 101 1.46 -2.64 -19.78
C ASN A 101 2.07 -3.71 -18.88
N TYR A 102 3.21 -4.27 -19.29
CA TYR A 102 3.94 -5.28 -18.53
C TYR A 102 4.35 -4.78 -17.14
N PHE A 103 4.65 -3.49 -17.01
CA PHE A 103 4.96 -2.86 -15.72
C PHE A 103 3.80 -2.92 -14.72
N SER A 104 2.56 -2.77 -15.20
CA SER A 104 1.37 -2.87 -14.35
C SER A 104 1.16 -4.31 -13.88
N LEU A 105 1.41 -5.30 -14.76
CA LEU A 105 1.37 -6.72 -14.41
C LEU A 105 2.44 -7.10 -13.37
N PHE A 106 3.67 -6.59 -13.52
CA PHE A 106 4.72 -6.78 -12.52
C PHE A 106 4.31 -6.23 -11.15
N THR A 107 3.78 -5.01 -11.13
CA THR A 107 3.34 -4.36 -9.88
C THR A 107 2.18 -5.12 -9.23
N TYR A 108 1.26 -5.67 -10.03
CA TYR A 108 0.16 -6.52 -9.56
C TYR A 108 0.67 -7.77 -8.84
N TRP A 109 1.58 -8.52 -9.46
CA TRP A 109 2.19 -9.69 -8.82
C TRP A 109 3.02 -9.32 -7.59
N GLY A 110 3.71 -8.19 -7.62
CA GLY A 110 4.42 -7.65 -6.46
C GLY A 110 3.48 -7.38 -5.28
N CYS A 111 2.31 -6.78 -5.53
CA CYS A 111 1.32 -6.52 -4.48
C CYS A 111 0.74 -7.80 -3.88
N ILE A 112 0.43 -8.81 -4.72
CA ILE A 112 -0.03 -10.12 -4.23
C ILE A 112 1.09 -10.85 -3.46
N PHE A 113 2.35 -10.71 -3.89
CA PHE A 113 3.48 -11.30 -3.18
C PHE A 113 3.70 -10.66 -1.80
N VAL A 114 3.61 -9.33 -1.70
CA VAL A 114 3.67 -8.60 -0.42
C VAL A 114 2.54 -9.05 0.51
N GLU A 115 1.38 -9.38 -0.02
CA GLU A 115 0.35 -9.98 0.82
C GLU A 115 0.73 -11.38 1.30
N PHE A 116 1.31 -12.19 0.42
CA PHE A 116 1.76 -13.53 0.77
C PHE A 116 2.77 -13.53 1.93
N THR A 117 3.59 -12.49 2.09
CA THR A 117 4.55 -12.38 3.21
C THR A 117 3.89 -12.17 4.57
N GLY A 118 2.60 -11.80 4.63
CA GLY A 118 1.83 -11.83 5.87
C GLY A 118 1.85 -10.53 6.70
N PHE A 119 2.69 -9.54 6.34
CA PHE A 119 2.88 -8.32 7.15
C PHE A 119 1.64 -7.46 7.30
N VAL A 120 0.73 -7.52 6.33
CA VAL A 120 -0.46 -6.66 6.26
C VAL A 120 -1.69 -7.31 6.91
N HIS A 121 -1.61 -8.55 7.38
CA HIS A 121 -2.77 -9.32 7.84
C HIS A 121 -3.53 -8.70 9.02
N PHE A 122 -2.87 -7.88 9.85
CA PHE A 122 -3.54 -7.20 10.95
C PHE A 122 -4.63 -6.22 10.49
N SER A 123 -4.54 -5.68 9.27
CA SER A 123 -5.58 -4.79 8.73
C SER A 123 -6.92 -5.51 8.54
N TYR A 124 -6.92 -6.80 8.16
CA TYR A 124 -8.14 -7.58 8.03
C TYR A 124 -8.85 -7.78 9.38
N ALA A 125 -8.07 -7.93 10.46
CA ALA A 125 -8.62 -7.99 11.80
C ALA A 125 -9.27 -6.65 12.19
N ILE A 126 -8.62 -5.52 11.88
CA ILE A 126 -9.21 -4.19 12.09
C ILE A 126 -10.49 -4.02 11.26
N SER A 127 -10.48 -4.37 9.97
CA SER A 127 -11.67 -4.28 9.11
C SER A 127 -12.83 -5.12 9.67
N MET A 128 -12.57 -6.34 10.16
CA MET A 128 -13.60 -7.16 10.80
C MET A 128 -14.16 -6.52 12.08
N ILE A 129 -13.31 -5.92 12.92
CA ILE A 129 -13.74 -5.19 14.12
C ILE A 129 -14.58 -3.97 13.76
N VAL A 130 -14.14 -3.17 12.78
CA VAL A 130 -14.86 -1.97 12.33
C VAL A 130 -16.21 -2.34 11.72
N HIS A 131 -16.28 -3.41 10.93
CA HIS A 131 -17.54 -3.88 10.34
C HIS A 131 -18.50 -4.39 11.40
N ASN A 132 -17.99 -5.09 12.43
CA ASN A 132 -18.78 -5.52 13.58
C ASN A 132 -19.33 -4.31 14.37
N LEU A 133 -18.51 -3.28 14.57
CA LEU A 133 -18.93 -2.01 15.21
C LEU A 133 -19.92 -1.22 14.37
N ALA A 134 -19.80 -1.25 13.05
CA ALA A 134 -20.68 -0.56 12.11
C ALA A 134 -22.01 -1.30 11.85
N GLY A 135 -22.18 -2.53 12.36
CA GLY A 135 -23.38 -3.34 12.17
C GLY A 135 -23.63 -3.78 10.72
N GLN A 136 -22.62 -3.67 9.84
CA GLN A 136 -22.72 -4.09 8.45
C GLN A 136 -22.16 -5.51 8.29
N GLN A 137 -22.93 -6.40 7.66
CA GLN A 137 -22.44 -7.74 7.36
C GLN A 137 -21.36 -7.65 6.29
N MET A 138 -20.20 -8.25 6.55
CA MET A 138 -19.13 -8.41 5.55
C MET A 138 -19.74 -9.03 4.28
N GLU A 139 -19.57 -8.39 3.12
CA GLU A 139 -19.92 -9.00 1.84
C GLU A 139 -18.93 -10.15 1.59
N GLN A 140 -19.25 -11.30 2.18
CA GLN A 140 -18.35 -12.44 2.30
C GLN A 140 -18.20 -13.12 0.94
N LYS A 141 -17.27 -12.62 0.12
CA LYS A 141 -16.92 -13.19 -1.20
C LYS A 141 -16.04 -14.44 -1.13
N GLU A 142 -15.62 -14.89 0.06
CA GLU A 142 -14.79 -16.08 0.24
C GLU A 142 -15.38 -17.06 1.28
N PRO A 143 -15.26 -18.39 1.04
CA PRO A 143 -15.74 -19.41 1.97
C PRO A 143 -15.02 -19.29 3.32
N ALA A 144 -15.71 -19.70 4.39
CA ALA A 144 -15.15 -19.72 5.74
C ALA A 144 -13.83 -20.50 5.75
N LYS A 145 -12.73 -19.86 6.18
CA LYS A 145 -11.42 -20.48 6.29
C LYS A 145 -11.50 -21.58 7.37
N GLU A 146 -11.36 -22.84 6.99
CA GLU A 146 -11.42 -23.97 7.92
C GLU A 146 -10.04 -24.32 8.51
N GLY A 147 -10.03 -24.62 9.81
CA GLY A 147 -8.96 -25.31 10.52
C GLY A 147 -7.55 -24.72 10.37
N PHE A 148 -6.72 -25.37 9.55
CA PHE A 148 -5.31 -25.02 9.37
C PHE A 148 -5.12 -23.66 8.70
N ASP A 149 -5.99 -23.29 7.76
CA ASP A 149 -5.90 -22.00 7.08
C ASP A 149 -6.32 -20.83 7.99
N LEU A 150 -7.25 -21.09 8.92
CA LEU A 150 -7.66 -20.13 9.94
C LEU A 150 -6.56 -19.91 10.97
N LEU A 151 -5.94 -20.99 11.44
CA LEU A 151 -4.84 -20.92 12.41
C LEU A 151 -3.64 -20.20 11.79
N PHE A 152 -3.26 -20.57 10.56
CA PHE A 152 -2.18 -19.90 9.84
C PHE A 152 -2.47 -18.41 9.60
N PHE A 153 -3.72 -18.07 9.28
CA PHE A 153 -4.16 -16.69 9.16
C PHE A 153 -3.99 -15.92 10.48
N TRP A 154 -4.47 -16.48 11.59
CA TRP A 154 -4.38 -15.84 12.91
C TRP A 154 -2.94 -15.72 13.42
N THR A 155 -2.07 -16.69 13.16
CA THR A 155 -0.65 -16.58 13.49
C THR A 155 0.01 -15.39 12.77
N ARG A 156 -0.30 -15.18 11.49
CA ARG A 156 0.20 -14.02 10.74
C ARG A 156 -0.37 -12.70 11.25
N VAL A 157 -1.65 -12.68 11.63
CA VAL A 157 -2.30 -11.51 12.26
C VAL A 157 -1.58 -11.14 13.56
N LEU A 158 -1.31 -12.12 14.44
CA LEU A 158 -0.60 -11.89 15.70
C LEU A 158 0.84 -11.42 15.48
N PHE A 159 1.55 -11.99 14.50
CA PHE A 159 2.89 -11.56 14.13
C PHE A 159 2.91 -10.10 13.65
N SER A 160 2.00 -9.74 12.74
CA SER A 160 1.85 -8.37 12.24
C SER A 160 1.50 -7.37 13.37
N PHE A 161 0.60 -7.75 14.27
CA PHE A 161 0.27 -6.95 15.45
C PHE A 161 1.46 -6.77 16.41
N GLY A 162 2.26 -7.80 16.60
CA GLY A 162 3.48 -7.74 17.41
C GLY A 162 4.49 -6.74 16.85
N ILE A 163 4.72 -6.75 15.54
CA ILE A 163 5.62 -5.78 14.89
C ILE A 163 5.09 -4.35 15.03
N LEU A 164 3.79 -4.14 14.80
CA LEU A 164 3.17 -2.82 14.89
C LEU A 164 3.25 -2.25 16.31
N SER A 165 2.91 -3.05 17.32
CA SER A 165 2.96 -2.62 18.72
C SER A 165 4.40 -2.33 19.16
N PHE A 166 5.36 -3.16 18.76
CA PHE A 166 6.78 -2.89 19.00
C PHE A 166 7.26 -1.58 18.37
N SER A 167 6.93 -1.35 17.08
CA SER A 167 7.26 -0.11 16.39
C SER A 167 6.67 1.11 17.10
N LEU A 168 5.40 1.01 17.52
CA LEU A 168 4.71 2.10 18.21
C LEU A 168 5.34 2.42 19.57
N ILE A 169 5.72 1.39 20.33
CA ILE A 169 6.42 1.56 21.60
C ILE A 169 7.76 2.29 21.39
N ILE A 170 8.54 1.90 20.39
CA ILE A 170 9.82 2.57 20.09
C ILE A 170 9.58 4.02 19.68
N THR A 171 8.61 4.31 18.82
CA THR A 171 8.31 5.69 18.41
C THR A 171 7.89 6.55 19.59
N ILE A 172 7.07 6.03 20.49
CA ILE A 172 6.64 6.75 21.71
C ILE A 172 7.84 6.96 22.65
N ALA A 173 8.67 5.94 22.87
CA ALA A 173 9.85 6.05 23.71
C ALA A 173 10.84 7.10 23.15
N ALA A 174 11.10 7.06 21.84
CA ALA A 174 11.95 8.03 21.15
C ALA A 174 11.40 9.47 21.22
N LEU A 175 10.07 9.64 21.25
CA LEU A 175 9.43 10.95 21.38
C LEU A 175 9.55 11.53 22.81
N PHE A 176 9.60 10.69 23.84
CA PHE A 176 9.72 11.12 25.23
C PHE A 176 11.18 11.23 25.70
N GLU A 177 12.12 10.51 25.07
CA GLU A 177 13.55 10.55 25.38
C GLU A 177 14.37 11.50 24.48
N GLY A 178 13.84 11.89 23.31
CA GLY A 178 14.47 12.83 22.37
C GLY A 178 13.96 14.26 22.51
#